data_AF-A0A963H3U5-F1
#
_entry.id   AF-A0A963H3U5-F1
#
_cell.length_a   1.000
_cell.length_b   1.000
_cell.length_c   1.000
_cell.angle_alpha   90.00
_cell.angle_beta   90.00
_cell.angle_gamma   90.00
#
_symmetry.space_group_name_H-M   'P 1'
#
loop_
_entity.id
_entity.type
_entity.pdbx_description
1 polymer ?
#
loop_
_entity_poly.entity_id
_entity_poly.type
_entity_poly.pdbx_seq_one_letter_code
_entity_poly.pdbx_strand_id
1 'polypeptide(L)'
;MAEDDIKPRDKVQAQLKEVQELLHRHVLVESLVHRQDMPRHDLIEGLVHKQHVAELTRKLDELHPADIAYILEALPLDERRFLWELVKAERDGDILLEVSDAVRESLIETMAPEELKAAAGQLDA
;
A
#
# COMPACT_ATOMS: atom_id res chain seq x y z
N MET A 1 -1.07 -31.39 18.07
CA MET A 1 -1.57 -30.49 17.01
C MET A 1 -1.89 -29.19 17.72
N ALA A 2 -0.92 -28.28 17.77
CA ALA A 2 -1.13 -26.93 18.27
C ALA A 2 -1.09 -26.05 17.03
N GLU A 3 -2.26 -25.68 16.51
CA GLU A 3 -2.34 -24.63 15.50
C GLU A 3 -1.89 -23.33 16.16
N ASP A 4 -0.71 -22.90 15.72
CA ASP A 4 -0.09 -21.59 15.84
C ASP A 4 -0.98 -20.45 16.36
N ASP A 5 -0.93 -20.21 17.67
CA ASP A 5 -1.40 -18.97 18.31
C ASP A 5 -0.35 -17.86 18.06
N ILE A 6 -0.19 -17.46 16.80
CA ILE A 6 0.68 -16.34 16.43
C ILE A 6 0.03 -15.08 16.99
N LYS A 7 0.76 -14.35 17.84
CA LYS A 7 0.26 -13.11 18.43
C LYS A 7 -0.11 -12.13 17.32
N PRO A 8 -1.20 -11.35 17.46
CA PRO A 8 -1.62 -10.37 16.44
C PRO A 8 -0.50 -9.41 16.02
N ARG A 9 0.35 -9.01 16.97
CA ARG A 9 1.53 -8.16 16.72
C ARG A 9 2.57 -8.82 15.81
N ASP A 10 2.79 -10.12 15.96
CA ASP A 10 3.77 -10.85 15.15
C ASP A 10 3.22 -11.05 13.72
N LYS A 11 1.90 -11.21 13.58
CA LYS A 11 1.21 -11.28 12.29
C LYS A 11 1.31 -9.97 11.51
N VAL A 12 1.01 -8.83 12.13
CA VAL A 12 1.09 -7.52 11.42
C VAL A 12 2.53 -7.17 11.06
N GLN A 13 3.51 -7.55 11.89
CA GLN A 13 4.92 -7.40 11.53
C GLN A 13 5.34 -8.27 10.34
N ALA A 14 4.78 -9.48 10.21
CA ALA A 14 5.02 -10.31 9.04
C ALA A 14 4.39 -9.69 7.78
N GLN A 15 3.17 -9.17 7.88
CA GLN A 15 2.50 -8.44 6.78
C GLN A 15 3.31 -7.21 6.35
N LEU A 16 3.80 -6.40 7.30
CA LEU A 16 4.66 -5.25 7.00
C LEU A 16 5.91 -5.65 6.22
N LYS A 17 6.61 -6.69 6.67
CA LYS A 17 7.81 -7.19 5.98
C LYS A 17 7.51 -7.61 4.55
N GLU A 18 6.41 -8.31 4.34
CA GLU A 18 5.98 -8.77 3.02
C GLU A 18 5.67 -7.58 2.09
N VAL A 19 4.97 -6.54 2.59
CA VAL A 19 4.73 -5.31 1.82
C VAL A 19 6.03 -4.59 1.50
N GLN A 20 6.97 -4.49 2.45
CA GLN A 20 8.28 -3.88 2.20
C GLN A 20 9.09 -4.66 1.15
N GLU A 21 9.05 -5.99 1.16
CA GLU A 21 9.70 -6.82 0.14
C GLU A 21 9.08 -6.62 -1.25
N LEU A 22 7.76 -6.47 -1.33
CA LEU A 22 7.04 -6.15 -2.57
C LEU A 22 7.45 -4.78 -3.12
N LEU A 23 7.48 -3.75 -2.26
CA LEU A 23 7.90 -2.40 -2.63
C LEU A 23 9.37 -2.36 -3.08
N HIS A 24 10.25 -3.08 -2.38
CA HIS A 24 11.65 -3.15 -2.75
C HIS A 24 11.85 -3.85 -4.12
N ARG A 25 11.11 -4.93 -4.38
CA ARG A 25 11.10 -5.59 -5.71
C ARG A 25 10.60 -4.65 -6.81
N HIS A 26 9.58 -3.83 -6.51
CA HIS A 26 9.06 -2.84 -7.44
C HIS A 26 10.13 -1.81 -7.83
N VAL A 27 10.75 -1.16 -6.85
CA VAL A 27 11.81 -0.14 -7.09
C VAL A 27 13.03 -0.73 -7.81
N LEU A 28 13.44 -1.95 -7.46
CA LEU A 28 14.54 -2.63 -8.13
C LEU A 28 14.25 -2.88 -9.60
N VAL A 29 13.03 -3.33 -9.94
CA VAL A 29 12.67 -3.52 -11.34
C VAL A 29 12.69 -2.19 -12.08
N GLU A 30 12.06 -1.14 -11.57
CA GLU A 30 12.08 0.16 -12.24
C GLU A 30 13.51 0.67 -12.48
N SER A 31 14.39 0.55 -11.49
CA SER A 31 15.79 1.02 -11.58
C SER A 31 16.71 0.16 -12.45
N LEU A 32 16.50 -1.17 -12.54
CA LEU A 32 17.29 -2.08 -13.37
C LEU A 32 16.89 -1.97 -14.85
N VAL A 33 15.61 -1.74 -15.09
CA VAL A 33 14.99 -1.62 -16.40
C VAL A 33 15.48 -0.32 -17.07
N HIS A 34 15.58 0.80 -16.35
CA HIS A 34 16.11 2.05 -16.90
C HIS A 34 17.58 2.00 -17.42
N ARG A 35 18.32 0.90 -17.27
CA ARG A 35 19.73 0.77 -17.70
C ARG A 35 19.96 -0.02 -18.99
N GLN A 36 18.95 -0.65 -19.62
CA GLN A 36 19.16 -1.49 -20.81
C GLN A 36 18.39 -1.00 -22.05
N ASP A 37 19.11 -0.41 -23.02
CA ASP A 37 18.64 -0.14 -24.39
C ASP A 37 18.39 -1.46 -25.16
N MET A 38 17.20 -2.07 -25.02
CA MET A 38 16.79 -3.22 -25.84
C MET A 38 15.43 -3.03 -26.54
N PRO A 39 15.22 -3.54 -27.77
CA PRO A 39 14.06 -3.19 -28.62
C PRO A 39 12.68 -3.74 -28.17
N ARG A 40 12.59 -4.46 -27.05
CA ARG A 40 11.34 -5.03 -26.48
C ARG A 40 11.12 -4.65 -25.02
N HIS A 41 11.90 -3.69 -24.54
CA HIS A 41 12.06 -3.39 -23.14
C HIS A 41 10.81 -2.76 -22.51
N ASP A 42 10.24 -1.74 -23.16
CA ASP A 42 9.06 -1.00 -22.65
C ASP A 42 7.84 -1.89 -22.41
N LEU A 43 7.67 -2.95 -23.23
CA LEU A 43 6.57 -3.89 -23.06
C LEU A 43 6.79 -4.80 -21.86
N ILE A 44 8.02 -5.29 -21.67
CA ILE A 44 8.36 -6.15 -20.52
C ILE A 44 8.30 -5.32 -19.23
N GLU A 45 8.84 -4.11 -19.25
CA GLU A 45 8.74 -3.13 -18.17
C GLU A 45 7.28 -2.90 -17.76
N GLY A 46 6.42 -2.53 -18.72
CA GLY A 46 5.02 -2.28 -18.45
C GLY A 46 4.28 -3.51 -17.93
N LEU A 47 4.66 -4.73 -18.34
CA LEU A 47 4.07 -5.97 -17.83
C LEU A 47 4.51 -6.28 -16.39
N VAL A 48 5.81 -6.15 -16.09
CA VAL A 48 6.34 -6.44 -14.76
C VAL A 48 5.85 -5.39 -13.76
N HIS A 49 5.85 -4.11 -14.14
CA HIS A 49 5.28 -3.04 -13.32
C HIS A 49 3.81 -3.32 -12.99
N LYS A 50 2.97 -3.64 -13.99
CA LYS A 50 1.56 -4.01 -13.77
C LYS A 50 1.40 -5.24 -12.87
N GLN A 51 2.28 -6.23 -13.01
CA GLN A 51 2.26 -7.42 -12.16
C GLN A 51 2.52 -7.06 -10.70
N HIS A 52 3.53 -6.25 -10.42
CA HIS A 52 3.88 -5.82 -9.06
C HIS A 52 2.77 -4.98 -8.42
N VAL A 53 2.21 -4.03 -9.17
CA VAL A 53 1.05 -3.23 -8.71
C VAL A 53 -0.12 -4.16 -8.37
N ALA A 54 -0.44 -5.12 -9.24
CA ALA A 54 -1.53 -6.07 -8.98
C ALA A 54 -1.26 -6.97 -7.76
N GLU A 55 -0.01 -7.38 -7.52
CA GLU A 55 0.38 -8.16 -6.34
C GLU A 55 0.20 -7.34 -5.05
N LEU A 56 0.64 -6.07 -5.05
CA LEU A 56 0.47 -5.14 -3.93
C LEU A 56 -1.01 -4.84 -3.66
N THR A 57 -1.80 -4.51 -4.69
CA THR A 57 -3.24 -4.23 -4.52
C THR A 57 -3.97 -5.44 -3.94
N ARG A 58 -3.70 -6.66 -4.44
CA ARG A 58 -4.29 -7.88 -3.88
C ARG A 58 -3.89 -8.09 -2.43
N LYS A 59 -2.63 -7.82 -2.10
CA LYS A 59 -2.17 -7.94 -0.72
C LYS A 59 -2.94 -6.98 0.19
N LEU A 60 -3.06 -5.71 -0.19
CA LEU A 60 -3.81 -4.71 0.57
C LEU A 60 -5.27 -5.11 0.75
N ASP A 61 -5.91 -5.66 -0.28
CA ASP A 61 -7.31 -6.13 -0.24
C ASP A 61 -7.58 -7.18 0.84
N GLU A 62 -6.57 -7.97 1.23
CA GLU A 62 -6.67 -9.02 2.25
C GLU A 62 -6.43 -8.52 3.68
N LEU A 63 -5.88 -7.31 3.85
CA LEU A 63 -5.51 -6.77 5.15
C LEU A 63 -6.68 -6.06 5.84
N HIS A 64 -6.69 -6.02 7.16
CA HIS A 64 -7.63 -5.18 7.90
C HIS A 64 -7.24 -3.69 7.77
N PRO A 65 -8.18 -2.72 7.78
CA PRO A 65 -7.84 -1.29 7.79
C PRO A 65 -6.77 -0.89 8.83
N ALA A 66 -6.87 -1.41 10.05
CA ALA A 66 -5.87 -1.20 11.10
C ALA A 66 -4.46 -1.76 10.75
N ASP A 67 -4.38 -2.88 10.05
CA ASP A 67 -3.10 -3.45 9.59
C ASP A 67 -2.49 -2.56 8.49
N ILE A 68 -3.32 -2.05 7.57
CA ILE A 68 -2.89 -1.10 6.53
C ILE A 68 -2.41 0.20 7.16
N ALA A 69 -3.14 0.74 8.13
CA ALA A 69 -2.74 1.93 8.88
C ALA A 69 -1.37 1.73 9.52
N TYR A 70 -1.16 0.63 10.24
CA TYR A 70 0.15 0.30 10.82
C TYR A 70 1.27 0.24 9.77
N ILE A 71 1.00 -0.33 8.60
CA ILE A 71 1.97 -0.39 7.50
C ILE A 71 2.28 1.02 6.98
N LEU A 72 1.27 1.83 6.69
CA LEU A 72 1.45 3.20 6.19
C LEU A 72 2.29 4.05 7.16
N GLU A 73 2.09 3.90 8.47
CA GLU A 73 2.88 4.60 9.48
C GLU A 73 4.36 4.20 9.50
N ALA A 74 4.64 2.93 9.19
CA ALA A 74 6.00 2.40 9.17
C ALA A 74 6.77 2.73 7.89
N LEU A 75 6.09 3.16 6.81
CA LEU A 75 6.71 3.44 5.52
C LEU A 75 7.25 4.88 5.41
N PRO A 76 8.35 5.08 4.67
CA PRO A 76 8.78 6.39 4.19
C PRO A 76 7.68 7.09 3.37
N LEU A 77 7.75 8.42 3.26
CA LEU A 77 6.70 9.24 2.64
C LEU A 77 6.35 8.80 1.21
N ASP A 78 7.34 8.55 0.36
CA ASP A 78 7.10 8.21 -1.05
C ASP A 78 6.46 6.82 -1.20
N GLU A 79 6.96 5.83 -0.45
CA GLU A 79 6.39 4.48 -0.41
C GLU A 79 4.98 4.47 0.18
N ARG A 80 4.73 5.28 1.22
CA ARG A 80 3.41 5.46 1.81
C ARG A 80 2.42 6.03 0.81
N ARG A 81 2.80 7.09 0.09
CA ARG A 81 1.93 7.71 -0.93
C ARG A 81 1.60 6.74 -2.05
N PHE A 82 2.61 6.06 -2.56
CA PHE A 82 2.40 5.03 -3.57
C PHE A 82 1.45 3.93 -3.08
N LEU A 83 1.65 3.42 -1.85
CA LEU A 83 0.79 2.38 -1.31
C LEU A 83 -0.64 2.89 -1.07
N TRP A 84 -0.80 4.15 -0.66
CA TRP A 84 -2.09 4.79 -0.47
C TRP A 84 -2.89 4.90 -1.77
N GLU A 85 -2.25 5.24 -2.89
CA GLU A 85 -2.89 5.26 -4.22
C GLU A 85 -3.40 3.88 -4.69
N LEU A 86 -2.91 2.79 -4.09
CA LEU A 86 -3.36 1.42 -4.39
C LEU A 86 -4.53 0.96 -3.53
N VAL A 87 -4.87 1.70 -2.48
CA VAL A 87 -6.00 1.40 -1.60
C VAL A 87 -7.30 1.74 -2.34
N LYS A 88 -8.33 0.91 -2.15
CA LYS A 88 -9.65 1.19 -2.73
C LYS A 88 -10.37 2.27 -1.92
N ALA A 89 -10.96 3.22 -2.63
CA ALA A 89 -11.65 4.38 -2.04
C ALA A 89 -12.74 4.03 -1.02
N GLU A 90 -13.40 2.87 -1.13
CA GLU A 90 -14.37 2.39 -0.14
C GLU A 90 -13.77 2.10 1.24
N ARG A 91 -12.45 2.06 1.37
CA ARG A 91 -11.70 1.76 2.59
C ARG A 91 -11.00 2.97 3.20
N ASP A 92 -11.01 4.10 2.49
CA ASP A 92 -10.25 5.28 2.88
C ASP A 92 -10.68 5.79 4.25
N GLY A 93 -11.99 5.90 4.49
CA GLY A 93 -12.53 6.34 5.77
C GLY A 93 -12.06 5.47 6.94
N ASP A 94 -12.23 4.15 6.82
CA ASP A 94 -11.82 3.21 7.87
C ASP A 94 -10.31 3.30 8.15
N ILE A 95 -9.47 3.40 7.12
CA ILE A 95 -8.02 3.50 7.30
C ILE A 95 -7.65 4.86 7.91
N LEU A 96 -8.29 5.93 7.45
CA LEU A 96 -8.07 7.28 7.98
C LEU A 96 -8.41 7.33 9.47
N LEU A 97 -9.41 6.59 9.96
CA LEU A 97 -9.72 6.51 11.40
C LEU A 97 -8.58 5.90 12.22
N GLU A 98 -7.92 4.87 11.68
CA GLU A 98 -6.93 4.05 12.38
C GLU A 98 -5.53 4.67 12.43
N VAL A 99 -5.16 5.51 11.45
CA VAL A 99 -3.83 6.17 11.41
C VAL A 99 -3.72 7.33 12.42
N SER A 100 -2.50 7.60 12.87
CA SER A 100 -2.16 8.80 13.65
C SER A 100 -2.42 10.09 12.87
N ASP A 101 -2.65 11.18 13.59
CA ASP A 101 -2.97 12.50 13.01
C ASP A 101 -1.93 12.98 11.99
N ALA A 102 -0.64 12.82 12.29
CA ALA A 102 0.44 13.23 11.40
C ALA A 102 0.43 12.46 10.07
N VAL A 103 0.10 11.16 10.11
CA VAL A 103 0.00 10.35 8.90
C VAL A 103 -1.29 10.68 8.16
N ARG A 104 -2.41 10.81 8.88
CA ARG A 104 -3.71 11.25 8.33
C ARG A 104 -3.60 12.54 7.53
N GLU A 105 -2.93 13.57 8.08
CA GLU A 105 -2.66 14.82 7.38
C GLU A 105 -1.90 14.58 6.08
N SER A 106 -0.81 13.79 6.13
CA SER A 106 0.00 13.50 4.94
C SER A 106 -0.75 12.74 3.84
N LEU A 107 -1.74 11.92 4.21
CA LEU A 107 -2.60 11.21 3.26
C LEU A 107 -3.64 12.15 2.65
N ILE A 108 -4.32 12.94 3.50
CA ILE A 108 -5.33 13.93 3.08
C ILE A 108 -4.75 14.95 2.10
N GLU A 109 -3.50 15.38 2.29
CA GLU A 109 -2.80 16.28 1.37
C GLU A 109 -2.68 15.75 -0.07
N THR A 110 -2.74 14.42 -0.25
CA THR A 110 -2.62 13.77 -1.56
C THR A 110 -3.96 13.36 -2.16
N MET A 111 -5.06 13.44 -1.40
CA MET A 111 -6.38 13.01 -1.85
C MET A 111 -7.06 14.08 -2.70
N ALA A 112 -7.84 13.63 -3.68
CA ALA A 112 -8.68 14.54 -4.44
C ALA A 112 -9.89 15.00 -3.59
N PRO A 113 -10.45 16.21 -3.82
CA PRO A 113 -11.58 16.73 -3.02
C PRO A 113 -12.80 15.79 -2.98
N GLU A 114 -13.07 15.08 -4.07
CA GLU A 114 -14.13 14.08 -4.19
C GLU A 114 -13.88 12.83 -3.34
N GLU A 115 -12.63 12.36 -3.27
CA GLU A 115 -12.22 11.23 -2.43
C GLU A 115 -12.35 11.60 -0.96
N LEU A 116 -11.90 12.80 -0.57
CA LEU A 116 -12.07 13.31 0.79
C LEU A 116 -13.55 13.37 1.20
N LYS A 117 -14.41 13.82 0.29
CA LYS A 117 -15.85 13.86 0.54
C LYS A 117 -16.43 12.46 0.69
N ALA A 118 -16.01 11.50 -0.14
CA ALA A 118 -16.45 10.12 -0.06
C ALA A 118 -16.01 9.46 1.25
N ALA A 119 -14.73 9.62 1.62
CA ALA A 119 -14.16 9.11 2.85
C ALA A 119 -14.86 9.70 4.08
N ALA A 120 -15.08 11.03 4.13
CA ALA A 120 -15.82 11.65 5.22
C ALA A 120 -17.26 11.10 5.36
N GLY A 121 -17.93 10.84 4.23
CA GLY A 121 -19.27 10.25 4.23
C GLY A 121 -19.32 8.80 4.72
N GLN A 122 -18.22 8.05 4.65
CA GLN A 122 -18.12 6.70 5.22
C GLN A 122 -18.04 6.73 6.76
N LEU A 123 -17.48 7.80 7.34
CA LEU A 123 -17.31 7.93 8.79
C LEU A 123 -18.63 8.23 9.53
N ASP A 124 -19.58 8.86 8.84
CA ASP A 124 -20.86 9.29 9.41
C ASP A 124 -21.98 8.23 9.28
N ALA A 125 -21.71 7.11 8.59
CA ALA A 125 -22.69 6.07 8.24
C ALA A 125 -22.83 4.98 9.32
#